data_AF-A0A1C7HJE6-F1
#
_entry.id   AF-A0A1C7HJE6-F1
#
_cell.length_a   1.000
_cell.length_b   1.000
_cell.length_c   1.000
_cell.angle_alpha   90.00
_cell.angle_beta   90.00
_cell.angle_gamma   90.00
#
_symmetry.space_group_name_H-M   'P 1'
#
loop_
_entity.id
_entity.type
_entity.pdbx_description
1 polymer ?
#
loop_
_entity_poly.entity_id
_entity_poly.type
_entity_poly.pdbx_seq_one_letter_code
_entity_poly.pdbx_strand_id
1 'polypeptide(L)'
;MEKNYPRIHAILMDLLNRKEVTMAALCIQHNVSDRTIRNELSIIKQILQDYGLRLYKKKDGGYSIQSEHEQAEQHIQQLKKEIEEDIAKGLPQSQNSRIIFILQKLLLSNEYIKTIDIADEMFISKSTITCDIREIKKILAKYSLQLISKSHHGMRVIGKEEKIRECVIDYGLIDKTIFTPGESYDTWSLVLHDHDYEEIKTIVIQAFRKYDFHIYDEFISSIVTHVYLACKRIQSSCLIEDNFF
;
A
#
# COMPACT_ATOMS: atom_id res chain seq x y z
N MET A 1 9.22 5.54 -18.08
CA MET A 1 8.04 6.38 -17.81
C MET A 1 6.94 5.45 -17.33
N GLU A 2 7.01 5.03 -16.08
CA GLU A 2 6.04 4.10 -15.50
C GLU A 2 4.96 4.90 -14.79
N LYS A 3 3.77 4.93 -15.36
CA LYS A 3 2.56 5.38 -14.66
C LYS A 3 1.67 4.15 -14.48
N ASN A 4 1.74 3.56 -13.30
CA ASN A 4 1.28 2.22 -12.99
C ASN A 4 -0.03 2.26 -12.19
N TYR A 5 -1.18 2.53 -12.81
CA TYR A 5 -2.42 2.72 -12.05
C TYR A 5 -3.11 1.39 -11.70
N PRO A 6 -3.47 1.08 -10.45
CA PRO A 6 -4.09 -0.19 -10.06
C PRO A 6 -5.45 -0.41 -10.72
N ARG A 7 -6.25 0.66 -10.92
CA ARG A 7 -7.49 0.54 -11.70
C ARG A 7 -7.20 0.30 -13.19
N ILE A 8 -6.10 0.84 -13.72
CA ILE A 8 -5.67 0.52 -15.08
C ILE A 8 -5.26 -0.94 -15.17
N HIS A 9 -4.51 -1.46 -14.20
CA HIS A 9 -4.19 -2.90 -14.13
C HIS A 9 -5.44 -3.75 -14.04
N ALA A 10 -6.43 -3.37 -13.23
CA ALA A 10 -7.69 -4.09 -13.14
C ALA A 10 -8.47 -4.07 -14.47
N ILE A 11 -8.61 -2.89 -15.11
CA ILE A 11 -9.25 -2.76 -16.43
C ILE A 11 -8.47 -3.51 -17.50
N LEU A 12 -7.14 -3.44 -17.47
CA LEU A 12 -6.26 -4.11 -18.41
C LEU A 12 -6.35 -5.63 -18.26
N MET A 13 -6.39 -6.15 -17.02
CA MET A 13 -6.63 -7.57 -16.74
C MET A 13 -8.00 -8.02 -17.22
N ASP A 14 -9.06 -7.21 -17.06
CA ASP A 14 -10.37 -7.51 -17.65
C ASP A 14 -10.30 -7.65 -19.17
N LEU A 15 -9.60 -6.71 -19.84
CA LEU A 15 -9.42 -6.70 -21.29
C LEU A 15 -8.53 -7.85 -21.79
N LEU A 16 -7.54 -8.29 -20.99
CA LEU A 16 -6.63 -9.39 -21.32
C LEU A 16 -7.23 -10.78 -21.04
N ASN A 17 -8.19 -10.87 -20.13
CA ASN A 17 -8.83 -12.13 -19.74
C ASN A 17 -10.14 -12.42 -20.49
N ARG A 18 -10.73 -11.40 -21.13
CA ARG A 18 -11.98 -11.53 -21.87
C ARG A 18 -11.73 -11.27 -23.34
N LYS A 19 -12.42 -12.02 -24.20
CA LYS A 19 -12.39 -11.75 -25.64
C LYS A 19 -12.91 -10.35 -25.97
N GLU A 20 -13.84 -9.84 -25.17
CA GLU A 20 -14.50 -8.55 -25.39
C GLU A 20 -15.12 -8.00 -24.10
N VAL A 21 -15.03 -6.67 -23.91
CA VAL A 21 -15.63 -5.96 -22.77
C VAL A 21 -16.26 -4.64 -23.23
N THR A 22 -17.50 -4.36 -22.83
CA THR A 22 -18.19 -3.11 -23.21
C THR A 22 -17.83 -1.95 -22.27
N MET A 23 -17.99 -0.72 -22.75
CA MET A 23 -17.85 0.49 -21.91
C MET A 23 -18.74 0.42 -20.66
N ALA A 24 -20.00 0.01 -20.82
CA ALA A 24 -20.94 -0.10 -19.71
C ALA A 24 -20.47 -1.11 -18.66
N ALA A 25 -19.94 -2.27 -19.09
CA ALA A 25 -19.40 -3.26 -18.17
C ALA A 25 -18.20 -2.72 -17.38
N LEU A 26 -17.28 -2.01 -18.05
CA LEU A 26 -16.13 -1.37 -17.38
C LEU A 26 -16.59 -0.32 -16.35
N CYS A 27 -17.52 0.55 -16.71
CA CYS A 27 -18.05 1.56 -15.79
C CYS A 27 -18.71 0.93 -14.56
N ILE A 28 -19.53 -0.11 -14.74
CA ILE A 28 -20.24 -0.81 -13.66
C ILE A 28 -19.24 -1.53 -12.76
N GLN A 29 -18.33 -2.32 -13.34
CA GLN A 29 -17.40 -3.15 -12.59
C GLN A 29 -16.42 -2.30 -11.77
N HIS A 30 -15.96 -1.18 -12.32
CA HIS A 30 -14.98 -0.30 -11.66
C HIS A 30 -15.63 0.87 -10.91
N ASN A 31 -16.97 0.96 -10.91
CA ASN A 31 -17.77 2.00 -10.26
C ASN A 31 -17.31 3.43 -10.59
N VAL A 32 -17.13 3.73 -11.88
CA VAL A 32 -16.64 5.02 -12.37
C VAL A 32 -17.42 5.51 -13.59
N SER A 33 -17.27 6.80 -13.90
CA SER A 33 -17.90 7.41 -15.07
C SER A 33 -17.24 6.95 -16.39
N ASP A 34 -18.00 7.02 -17.49
CA ASP A 34 -17.49 6.77 -18.84
C ASP A 34 -16.28 7.67 -19.18
N ARG A 35 -16.31 8.94 -18.74
CA ARG A 35 -15.17 9.86 -18.90
C ARG A 35 -13.90 9.30 -18.25
N THR A 36 -14.02 8.68 -17.08
CA THR A 36 -12.89 8.07 -16.37
C THR A 36 -12.34 6.88 -17.16
N ILE A 37 -13.21 5.95 -17.56
CA ILE A 37 -12.79 4.77 -18.35
C ILE A 37 -12.14 5.21 -19.67
N ARG A 38 -12.66 6.20 -20.38
CA ARG A 38 -12.03 6.70 -21.62
C ARG A 38 -10.61 7.24 -21.41
N ASN A 39 -10.38 7.97 -20.32
CA ASN A 39 -9.04 8.45 -19.98
C ASN A 39 -8.09 7.29 -19.70
N GLU A 40 -8.57 6.28 -18.98
CA GLU A 40 -7.78 5.08 -18.62
C GLU A 40 -7.50 4.20 -19.83
N LEU A 41 -8.47 4.01 -20.72
CA LEU A 41 -8.29 3.33 -22.01
C LEU A 41 -7.25 4.03 -22.89
N SER A 42 -7.11 5.37 -22.78
CA SER A 42 -6.06 6.10 -23.48
C SER A 42 -4.66 5.75 -22.97
N ILE A 43 -4.52 5.54 -21.66
CA ILE A 43 -3.25 5.14 -21.04
C ILE A 43 -2.97 3.66 -21.34
N ILE A 44 -3.98 2.80 -21.22
CA ILE A 44 -3.91 1.38 -21.60
C ILE A 44 -3.44 1.22 -23.04
N LYS A 45 -3.94 2.05 -23.96
CA LYS A 45 -3.50 2.02 -25.35
C LYS A 45 -1.99 2.27 -25.50
N GLN A 46 -1.40 3.12 -24.66
CA GLN A 46 0.05 3.37 -24.65
C GLN A 46 0.79 2.15 -24.11
N ILE A 47 0.34 1.59 -22.98
CA ILE A 47 0.93 0.36 -22.40
C ILE A 47 0.92 -0.78 -23.43
N LEU A 48 -0.21 -1.02 -24.10
CA LEU A 48 -0.33 -2.07 -25.09
C LEU A 48 0.64 -1.89 -26.27
N GLN A 49 0.93 -0.66 -26.68
CA GLN A 49 1.85 -0.39 -27.78
C GLN A 49 3.27 -0.87 -27.50
N ASP A 50 3.72 -0.78 -26.24
CA ASP A 50 5.06 -1.23 -25.82
C ASP A 50 5.22 -2.76 -25.98
N TYR A 51 4.10 -3.49 -26.02
CA TYR A 51 4.02 -4.94 -26.21
C TYR A 51 3.61 -5.32 -27.64
N GLY A 52 3.51 -4.38 -28.56
CA GLY A 52 3.00 -4.62 -29.92
C GLY A 52 1.52 -5.02 -29.96
N LEU A 53 0.77 -4.74 -28.90
CA LEU A 53 -0.66 -4.99 -28.79
C LEU A 53 -1.46 -3.71 -29.11
N ARG A 54 -2.71 -3.87 -29.53
CA ARG A 54 -3.62 -2.75 -29.83
C ARG A 54 -4.98 -2.95 -29.20
N LEU A 55 -5.50 -1.86 -28.62
CA LEU A 55 -6.89 -1.79 -28.19
C LEU A 55 -7.78 -1.53 -29.42
N TYR A 56 -8.64 -2.48 -29.75
CA TYR A 56 -9.62 -2.37 -30.82
C TYR A 56 -11.01 -2.10 -30.25
N LYS A 57 -11.72 -1.13 -30.84
CA LYS A 57 -13.11 -0.80 -30.51
C LYS A 57 -14.02 -1.28 -31.64
N LYS A 58 -14.93 -2.20 -31.33
CA LYS A 58 -15.95 -2.70 -32.26
C LYS A 58 -17.10 -1.72 -32.45
N LYS A 59 -17.88 -1.95 -33.53
CA LYS A 59 -19.03 -1.11 -33.91
C LYS A 59 -20.18 -1.12 -32.90
N ASP A 60 -20.32 -2.22 -32.16
CA ASP A 60 -21.28 -2.41 -31.06
C ASP A 60 -20.83 -1.79 -29.72
N GLY A 61 -19.63 -1.19 -29.68
CA GLY A 61 -19.09 -0.52 -28.50
C GLY A 61 -18.27 -1.42 -27.57
N GLY A 62 -18.02 -2.68 -27.95
CA GLY A 62 -17.08 -3.56 -27.25
C GLY A 62 -15.61 -3.20 -27.51
N TYR A 63 -14.77 -3.46 -26.52
CA TYR A 63 -13.31 -3.34 -26.59
C TYR A 63 -12.66 -4.72 -26.53
N SER A 64 -11.65 -4.94 -27.37
CA SER A 64 -10.86 -6.17 -27.42
C SER A 64 -9.40 -5.85 -27.66
N ILE A 65 -8.49 -6.66 -27.12
CA ILE A 65 -7.06 -6.57 -27.42
C ILE A 65 -6.76 -7.42 -28.65
N GLN A 66 -6.02 -6.85 -29.61
CA GLN A 66 -5.59 -7.52 -30.84
C GLN A 66 -4.10 -7.29 -31.05
N SER A 67 -3.47 -8.17 -31.83
CA SER A 67 -2.09 -8.08 -32.24
C SER A 67 -1.96 -8.49 -33.71
N GLU A 68 -1.05 -7.84 -34.42
CA GLU A 68 -0.68 -8.20 -35.80
C GLU A 68 0.53 -9.15 -35.83
N HIS A 69 1.10 -9.50 -34.66
CA HIS A 69 2.30 -10.31 -34.53
C HIS A 69 2.01 -11.75 -34.12
N GLU A 70 2.76 -12.70 -34.67
CA GLU A 70 2.66 -14.13 -34.34
C GLU A 70 2.99 -14.43 -32.85
N GLN A 71 3.74 -13.54 -32.19
CA GLN A 71 4.11 -13.61 -30.78
C GLN A 71 3.08 -13.00 -29.81
N ALA A 72 1.87 -12.66 -30.29
CA ALA A 72 0.83 -12.01 -29.52
C ALA A 72 0.55 -12.67 -28.16
N GLU A 73 0.43 -14.00 -28.15
CA GLU A 73 0.11 -14.77 -26.94
C GLU A 73 1.24 -14.67 -25.90
N GLN A 74 2.50 -14.68 -26.36
CA GLN A 74 3.66 -14.54 -25.48
C GLN A 74 3.70 -13.14 -24.84
N HIS A 75 3.45 -12.09 -25.61
CA HIS A 75 3.40 -10.72 -25.08
C HIS A 75 2.21 -10.50 -24.14
N ILE A 76 1.05 -11.10 -24.43
CA ILE A 76 -0.11 -11.09 -23.52
C ILE A 76 0.24 -11.79 -22.20
N GLN A 77 0.88 -12.96 -22.25
CA GLN A 77 1.28 -13.69 -21.04
C GLN A 77 2.35 -12.93 -20.25
N GLN A 78 3.33 -12.31 -20.92
CA GLN A 78 4.32 -11.47 -20.28
C GLN A 78 3.65 -10.28 -19.56
N LEU A 79 2.79 -9.54 -20.26
CA LEU A 79 2.09 -8.40 -19.69
C LEU A 79 1.20 -8.81 -18.50
N LYS A 80 0.50 -9.95 -18.58
CA LYS A 80 -0.26 -10.50 -17.44
C LYS A 80 0.63 -10.77 -16.24
N LYS A 81 1.80 -11.40 -16.44
CA LYS A 81 2.75 -11.71 -15.37
C LYS A 81 3.28 -10.45 -14.71
N GLU A 82 3.64 -9.42 -15.49
CA GLU A 82 4.11 -8.14 -14.96
C GLU A 82 3.02 -7.42 -14.15
N ILE A 83 1.77 -7.44 -14.64
CA ILE A 83 0.62 -6.91 -13.89
C ILE A 83 0.37 -7.70 -12.60
N GLU A 84 0.42 -9.03 -12.65
CA GLU A 84 0.25 -9.90 -11.48
C GLU A 84 1.36 -9.68 -10.46
N GLU A 85 2.60 -9.49 -10.88
CA GLU A 85 3.72 -9.11 -10.03
C GLU A 85 3.50 -7.73 -9.40
N ASP A 86 2.99 -6.76 -10.16
CA ASP A 86 2.68 -5.42 -9.64
C ASP A 86 1.48 -5.40 -8.69
N ILE A 87 0.48 -6.24 -8.92
CA ILE A 87 -0.62 -6.47 -7.99
C ILE A 87 -0.11 -7.21 -6.74
N ALA A 88 0.77 -8.19 -6.91
CA ALA A 88 1.40 -8.92 -5.81
C ALA A 88 2.30 -8.03 -4.95
N LYS A 89 2.83 -6.92 -5.49
CA LYS A 89 3.49 -5.85 -4.72
C LYS A 89 2.54 -5.10 -3.76
N GLY A 90 1.22 -5.38 -3.78
CA GLY A 90 0.30 -5.03 -2.69
C GLY A 90 -0.23 -3.60 -2.72
N LEU A 91 -0.49 -3.03 -3.90
CA LEU A 91 -1.08 -1.69 -3.98
C LEU A 91 -2.48 -1.65 -3.32
N PRO A 92 -2.74 -0.69 -2.42
CA PRO A 92 -3.98 -0.65 -1.64
C PRO A 92 -5.22 -0.32 -2.50
N GLN A 93 -6.14 -1.28 -2.64
CA GLN A 93 -7.34 -1.16 -3.49
C GLN A 93 -8.54 -0.55 -2.77
N SER A 94 -8.75 -0.91 -1.49
CA SER A 94 -9.87 -0.42 -0.67
C SER A 94 -9.51 0.88 0.03
N GLN A 95 -10.50 1.69 0.42
CA GLN A 95 -10.22 2.90 1.23
C GLN A 95 -9.51 2.55 2.53
N ASN A 96 -9.88 1.45 3.18
CA ASN A 96 -9.24 1.00 4.40
C ASN A 96 -7.77 0.66 4.17
N SER A 97 -7.45 -0.15 3.15
CA SER A 97 -6.05 -0.47 2.81
C SER A 97 -5.21 0.78 2.49
N ARG A 98 -5.80 1.80 1.84
CA ARG A 98 -5.12 3.07 1.58
C ARG A 98 -4.86 3.84 2.86
N ILE A 99 -5.84 3.92 3.76
CA ILE A 99 -5.68 4.57 5.07
C ILE A 99 -4.54 3.91 5.85
N ILE A 100 -4.49 2.59 5.90
CA ILE A 100 -3.42 1.83 6.56
C ILE A 100 -2.07 2.15 5.93
N PHE A 101 -1.97 2.10 4.61
CA PHE A 101 -0.73 2.40 3.88
C PHE A 101 -0.21 3.81 4.18
N ILE A 102 -1.11 4.81 4.16
CA ILE A 102 -0.74 6.19 4.45
C ILE A 102 -0.33 6.34 5.93
N LEU A 103 -1.07 5.73 6.86
CA LEU A 103 -0.74 5.75 8.29
C LEU A 103 0.65 5.16 8.52
N GLN A 104 0.95 4.02 7.92
CA GLN A 104 2.25 3.37 8.02
C GLN A 104 3.37 4.29 7.52
N LYS A 105 3.24 4.87 6.33
CA LYS A 105 4.23 5.84 5.81
C LYS A 105 4.42 7.04 6.74
N LEU A 106 3.34 7.59 7.25
CA LEU A 106 3.37 8.79 8.07
C LEU A 106 3.89 8.55 9.49
N LEU A 107 3.62 7.39 10.08
CA LEU A 107 3.98 7.07 11.47
C LEU A 107 5.37 6.42 11.56
N LEU A 108 5.79 5.67 10.55
CA LEU A 108 7.13 5.06 10.52
C LEU A 108 8.20 5.99 9.97
N SER A 109 7.83 7.08 9.30
CA SER A 109 8.75 8.14 8.87
C SER A 109 8.75 9.31 9.85
N ASN A 110 9.92 9.95 10.03
CA ASN A 110 10.04 11.24 10.72
C ASN A 110 10.18 12.43 9.74
N GLU A 111 10.07 12.16 8.44
CA GLU A 111 10.22 13.17 7.39
C GLU A 111 8.88 13.72 6.93
N TYR A 112 8.91 14.87 6.26
CA TYR A 112 7.75 15.36 5.53
C TYR A 112 7.57 14.54 4.25
N ILE A 113 6.36 14.03 4.05
CA ILE A 113 6.00 13.27 2.85
C ILE A 113 4.97 14.07 2.05
N LYS A 114 5.21 14.32 0.76
CA LYS A 114 4.24 15.06 -0.04
C LYS A 114 3.02 14.20 -0.32
N THR A 115 1.84 14.79 -0.15
CA THR A 115 0.59 14.14 -0.47
C THR A 115 0.52 13.73 -1.94
N ILE A 116 1.13 14.50 -2.85
CA ILE A 116 1.16 14.13 -4.28
C ILE A 116 1.99 12.86 -4.51
N ASP A 117 3.14 12.71 -3.85
CA ASP A 117 4.00 11.53 -3.99
C ASP A 117 3.26 10.27 -3.51
N ILE A 118 2.54 10.35 -2.37
CA ILE A 118 1.72 9.25 -1.87
C ILE A 118 0.54 8.95 -2.81
N ALA A 119 -0.09 9.99 -3.38
CA ALA A 119 -1.18 9.82 -4.32
C ALA A 119 -0.71 9.15 -5.61
N ASP A 120 0.49 9.51 -6.08
CA ASP A 120 1.13 8.92 -7.25
C ASP A 120 1.54 7.46 -6.97
N GLU A 121 2.08 7.17 -5.79
CA GLU A 121 2.48 5.82 -5.38
C GLU A 121 1.30 4.85 -5.22
N MET A 122 0.15 5.32 -4.76
CA MET A 122 -1.10 4.54 -4.75
C MET A 122 -1.93 4.75 -6.02
N PHE A 123 -1.48 5.63 -6.92
CA PHE A 123 -2.11 6.03 -8.17
C PHE A 123 -3.59 6.42 -8.03
N ILE A 124 -3.87 7.23 -7.03
CA ILE A 124 -5.20 7.76 -6.73
C ILE A 124 -5.30 9.24 -7.08
N SER A 125 -6.53 9.70 -7.30
CA SER A 125 -6.76 11.11 -7.61
C SER A 125 -6.51 12.01 -6.39
N LYS A 126 -6.25 13.30 -6.65
CA LYS A 126 -6.14 14.32 -5.60
C LYS A 126 -7.37 14.38 -4.70
N SER A 127 -8.58 14.18 -5.24
CA SER A 127 -9.81 14.17 -4.43
C SER A 127 -9.91 12.92 -3.55
N THR A 128 -9.49 11.76 -4.06
CA THR A 128 -9.44 10.50 -3.29
C THR A 128 -8.50 10.63 -2.10
N ILE A 129 -7.24 11.04 -2.32
CA ILE A 129 -6.30 11.18 -1.21
C ILE A 129 -6.73 12.25 -0.21
N THR A 130 -7.37 13.34 -0.68
CA THR A 130 -7.90 14.37 0.23
C THR A 130 -9.00 13.80 1.15
N CYS A 131 -9.82 12.88 0.65
CA CYS A 131 -10.81 12.17 1.46
C CYS A 131 -10.12 11.26 2.49
N ASP A 132 -9.15 10.46 2.05
CA ASP A 132 -8.43 9.52 2.92
C ASP A 132 -7.66 10.26 4.03
N ILE A 133 -7.02 11.40 3.71
CA ILE A 133 -6.34 12.27 4.69
C ILE A 133 -7.30 12.84 5.73
N ARG A 134 -8.57 13.10 5.38
CA ARG A 134 -9.57 13.56 6.34
C ARG A 134 -9.83 12.48 7.40
N GLU A 135 -9.91 11.22 7.00
CA GLU A 135 -10.12 10.12 7.93
C GLU A 135 -8.88 9.82 8.77
N ILE A 136 -7.69 9.90 8.18
CA ILE A 136 -6.42 9.77 8.90
C ILE A 136 -6.30 10.81 10.00
N LYS A 137 -6.69 12.06 9.77
CA LYS A 137 -6.71 13.09 10.82
C LYS A 137 -7.61 12.71 12.00
N LYS A 138 -8.75 12.06 11.75
CA LYS A 138 -9.64 11.58 12.84
C LYS A 138 -9.01 10.43 13.61
N ILE A 139 -8.30 9.53 12.93
CA ILE A 139 -7.58 8.43 13.57
C ILE A 139 -6.48 8.97 14.48
N LEU A 140 -5.61 9.82 13.95
CA LEU A 140 -4.49 10.43 14.69
C LEU A 140 -4.97 11.22 15.92
N ALA A 141 -6.10 11.93 15.81
CA ALA A 141 -6.66 12.69 16.92
C ALA A 141 -7.03 11.83 18.14
N LYS A 142 -7.40 10.55 17.95
CA LYS A 142 -7.68 9.62 19.07
C LYS A 142 -6.45 9.37 19.95
N TYR A 143 -5.26 9.48 19.38
CA TYR A 143 -3.97 9.31 20.06
C TYR A 143 -3.35 10.64 20.48
N SER A 144 -4.07 11.76 20.38
CA SER A 144 -3.52 13.11 20.53
C SER A 144 -2.37 13.43 19.56
N LEU A 145 -2.36 12.79 18.40
CA LEU A 145 -1.40 13.04 17.33
C LEU A 145 -1.98 14.06 16.34
N GLN A 146 -1.12 14.86 15.72
CA GLN A 146 -1.50 15.88 14.75
C GLN A 146 -0.78 15.69 13.42
N LEU A 147 -1.52 15.81 12.33
CA LEU A 147 -0.95 15.85 10.98
C LEU A 147 -0.70 17.31 10.58
N ILE A 148 0.55 17.75 10.65
CA ILE A 148 0.96 19.09 10.20
C ILE A 148 1.32 19.06 8.72
N SER A 149 1.18 20.21 8.05
CA SER A 149 1.57 20.38 6.66
C SER A 149 2.47 21.59 6.51
N LYS A 150 3.53 21.45 5.71
CA LYS A 150 4.47 22.53 5.38
C LYS A 150 4.48 22.73 3.88
N SER A 151 4.29 23.97 3.44
CA SER A 151 4.27 24.31 2.01
C SER A 151 5.51 23.78 1.30
N HIS A 152 5.33 23.20 0.12
CA HIS A 152 6.36 22.55 -0.71
C HIS A 152 7.08 21.33 -0.09
N HIS A 153 6.87 21.00 1.19
CA HIS A 153 7.55 19.88 1.86
C HIS A 153 6.63 18.68 2.06
N GLY A 154 5.33 18.91 2.27
CA GLY A 154 4.34 17.84 2.46
C GLY A 154 3.75 17.85 3.86
N MET A 155 3.44 16.65 4.38
CA MET A 155 2.80 16.44 5.67
C MET A 155 3.61 15.49 6.55
N ARG A 156 3.51 15.67 7.86
CA ARG A 156 4.21 14.86 8.87
C ARG A 156 3.33 14.74 10.12
N VAL A 157 3.41 13.61 10.80
CA VAL A 157 2.77 13.42 12.10
C VAL A 157 3.66 13.97 13.21
N ILE A 158 3.07 14.73 14.12
CA ILE A 158 3.70 15.20 15.36
C ILE A 158 2.86 14.79 16.56
N GLY A 159 3.52 14.64 17.70
CA GLY A 159 2.92 14.23 18.96
C GLY A 159 3.94 13.47 19.79
N LYS A 160 3.51 12.94 20.92
CA LYS A 160 4.41 12.18 21.78
C LYS A 160 4.77 10.83 21.16
N GLU A 161 6.03 10.42 21.30
CA GLU A 161 6.55 9.20 20.67
C GLU A 161 5.81 7.94 21.15
N GLU A 162 5.46 7.87 22.43
CA GLU A 162 4.69 6.74 22.96
C GLU A 162 3.32 6.60 22.28
N LYS A 163 2.69 7.73 21.90
CA LYS A 163 1.41 7.75 21.18
C LYS A 163 1.54 7.38 19.72
N ILE A 164 2.67 7.71 19.09
CA ILE A 164 3.00 7.23 17.74
C ILE A 164 3.14 5.71 17.76
N ARG A 165 3.92 5.16 18.71
CA ARG A 165 4.13 3.71 18.84
C ARG A 165 2.84 2.97 19.16
N GLU A 166 2.00 3.50 20.05
CA GLU A 166 0.67 2.95 20.37
C GLU A 166 -0.20 2.87 19.11
N CYS A 167 -0.27 3.96 18.31
CA CYS A 167 -1.04 3.97 17.08
C CYS A 167 -0.53 2.96 16.03
N VAL A 168 0.79 2.80 15.92
CA VAL A 168 1.41 1.81 15.01
C VAL A 168 1.00 0.39 15.37
N ILE A 169 1.01 0.06 16.66
CA ILE A 169 0.66 -1.28 17.16
C ILE A 169 -0.84 -1.55 17.05
N ASP A 170 -1.69 -0.60 17.49
CA ASP A 170 -3.15 -0.77 17.48
C ASP A 170 -3.70 -0.98 16.05
N TYR A 171 -3.09 -0.35 15.07
CA TYR A 171 -3.44 -0.52 13.65
C TYR A 171 -2.66 -1.65 12.97
N GLY A 172 -1.84 -2.40 13.71
CA GLY A 172 -1.07 -3.54 13.20
C GLY A 172 -0.09 -3.20 12.08
N LEU A 173 0.36 -1.94 11.99
CA LEU A 173 1.08 -1.44 10.81
C LEU A 173 2.41 -2.17 10.54
N ILE A 174 2.82 -3.00 11.48
CA ILE A 174 3.98 -3.89 11.44
C ILE A 174 3.62 -5.26 12.06
N ASP A 175 2.43 -5.82 11.85
CA ASP A 175 2.03 -7.14 12.38
C ASP A 175 1.28 -7.98 11.32
N LYS A 176 1.57 -9.30 11.24
CA LYS A 176 0.88 -10.27 10.35
C LYS A 176 -0.55 -10.58 10.79
N THR A 177 -0.79 -10.58 12.09
CA THR A 177 -1.99 -11.18 12.68
C THR A 177 -3.23 -10.32 12.44
N ILE A 178 -3.01 -9.04 12.11
CA ILE A 178 -4.06 -8.04 11.89
C ILE A 178 -4.36 -7.86 10.40
N PHE A 179 -3.44 -8.26 9.49
CA PHE A 179 -3.58 -8.02 8.05
C PHE A 179 -3.84 -9.29 7.23
N THR A 180 -4.99 -9.30 6.58
CA THR A 180 -5.39 -10.28 5.57
C THR A 180 -4.54 -10.14 4.29
N PRO A 181 -4.03 -11.24 3.70
CA PRO A 181 -3.38 -11.22 2.39
C PRO A 181 -4.31 -10.58 1.35
N GLY A 182 -3.85 -9.50 0.70
CA GLY A 182 -4.62 -8.74 -0.31
C GLY A 182 -5.09 -7.35 0.13
N GLU A 183 -4.99 -7.00 1.42
CA GLU A 183 -5.35 -5.67 1.93
C GLU A 183 -4.16 -4.87 2.47
N SER A 184 -2.96 -5.46 2.52
CA SER A 184 -1.75 -4.80 3.00
C SER A 184 -0.62 -4.84 1.98
N TYR A 185 0.14 -3.75 1.94
CA TYR A 185 1.53 -3.76 1.46
C TYR A 185 2.32 -4.77 2.31
N ASP A 186 3.18 -5.59 1.69
CA ASP A 186 3.89 -6.70 2.37
C ASP A 186 5.04 -6.25 3.28
N THR A 187 4.79 -5.19 4.06
CA THR A 187 5.76 -4.63 5.01
C THR A 187 6.06 -5.59 6.13
N TRP A 188 5.10 -6.43 6.51
CA TRP A 188 5.35 -7.44 7.52
C TRP A 188 6.37 -8.48 7.04
N SER A 189 6.34 -8.90 5.77
CA SER A 189 7.44 -9.72 5.26
C SER A 189 8.75 -8.97 5.27
N LEU A 190 8.77 -7.66 4.95
CA LEU A 190 10.01 -6.88 5.11
C LEU A 190 10.53 -6.88 6.55
N VAL A 191 9.64 -6.82 7.55
CA VAL A 191 10.00 -6.89 8.98
C VAL A 191 10.50 -8.29 9.38
N LEU A 192 9.81 -9.35 8.97
CA LEU A 192 10.23 -10.73 9.30
C LEU A 192 11.54 -11.15 8.65
N HIS A 193 11.84 -10.60 7.46
CA HIS A 193 13.11 -10.86 6.78
C HIS A 193 14.21 -9.89 7.25
N ASP A 194 13.92 -8.96 8.17
CA ASP A 194 14.92 -8.13 8.81
C ASP A 194 15.70 -8.97 9.83
N HIS A 195 17.02 -9.00 9.68
CA HIS A 195 17.92 -9.70 10.60
C HIS A 195 17.74 -9.24 12.06
N ASP A 196 17.47 -7.95 12.26
CA ASP A 196 17.27 -7.38 13.60
C ASP A 196 16.05 -8.00 14.29
N TYR A 197 15.00 -8.38 13.55
CA TYR A 197 13.80 -8.95 14.14
C TYR A 197 14.06 -10.35 14.74
N GLU A 198 14.74 -11.23 14.01
CA GLU A 198 15.08 -12.58 14.51
C GLU A 198 16.11 -12.53 15.64
N GLU A 199 17.04 -11.57 15.61
CA GLU A 199 17.98 -11.34 16.71
C GLU A 199 17.25 -10.86 17.98
N ILE A 200 16.35 -9.87 17.87
CA ILE A 200 15.52 -9.40 18.98
C ILE A 200 14.67 -10.53 19.54
N LYS A 201 14.04 -11.34 18.68
CA LYS A 201 13.26 -12.51 19.09
C LYS A 201 14.10 -13.50 19.89
N THR A 202 15.31 -13.77 19.44
CA THR A 202 16.25 -14.64 20.17
C THR A 202 16.59 -14.07 21.55
N ILE A 203 16.89 -12.76 21.64
CA ILE A 203 17.19 -12.08 22.90
C ILE A 203 16.00 -12.11 23.85
N VAL A 204 14.78 -11.83 23.36
CA VAL A 204 13.55 -11.87 24.15
C VAL A 204 13.33 -13.28 24.68
N ILE A 205 13.36 -14.32 23.84
CA ILE A 205 13.17 -15.71 24.29
C ILE A 205 14.21 -16.11 25.35
N GLN A 206 15.48 -15.74 25.16
CA GLN A 206 16.54 -16.01 26.14
C GLN A 206 16.31 -15.30 27.47
N ALA A 207 15.89 -14.03 27.43
CA ALA A 207 15.57 -13.26 28.64
C ALA A 207 14.41 -13.91 29.41
N PHE A 208 13.31 -14.26 28.74
CA PHE A 208 12.16 -14.88 29.39
C PHE A 208 12.49 -16.25 30.01
N ARG A 209 13.29 -17.08 29.32
CA ARG A 209 13.80 -18.35 29.88
C ARG A 209 14.68 -18.16 31.11
N LYS A 210 15.56 -17.14 31.11
CA LYS A 210 16.47 -16.85 32.22
C LYS A 210 15.72 -16.51 33.52
N TYR A 211 14.56 -15.86 33.41
CA TYR A 211 13.74 -15.44 34.55
C TYR A 211 12.53 -16.35 34.80
N ASP A 212 12.47 -17.53 34.16
CA ASP A 212 11.43 -18.56 34.33
C ASP A 212 10.00 -18.09 34.04
N PHE A 213 9.85 -17.10 33.14
CA PHE A 213 8.54 -16.63 32.71
C PHE A 213 7.93 -17.59 31.69
N HIS A 214 6.76 -18.14 32.02
CA HIS A 214 5.97 -18.97 31.11
C HIS A 214 5.03 -18.09 30.29
N ILE A 215 5.28 -18.00 28.98
CA ILE A 215 4.51 -17.16 28.06
C ILE A 215 4.13 -17.96 26.81
N TYR A 216 2.91 -17.72 26.31
CA TYR A 216 2.45 -18.28 25.03
C TYR A 216 3.11 -17.58 23.83
N ASP A 217 3.35 -18.33 22.76
CA ASP A 217 4.06 -17.84 21.57
C ASP A 217 3.47 -16.56 20.94
N GLU A 218 2.15 -16.36 21.04
CA GLU A 218 1.47 -15.14 20.59
C GLU A 218 1.95 -13.88 21.33
N PHE A 219 2.12 -13.97 22.65
CA PHE A 219 2.63 -12.86 23.46
C PHE A 219 4.12 -12.61 23.22
N ILE A 220 4.91 -13.64 22.92
CA ILE A 220 6.31 -13.46 22.51
C ILE A 220 6.37 -12.62 21.24
N SER A 221 5.55 -12.96 20.24
CA SER A 221 5.53 -12.23 18.97
C SER A 221 5.15 -10.76 19.17
N SER A 222 4.13 -10.49 19.99
CA SER A 222 3.75 -9.12 20.36
C SER A 222 4.92 -8.35 21.01
N ILE A 223 5.57 -8.94 22.03
CA ILE A 223 6.71 -8.31 22.71
C ILE A 223 7.84 -8.01 21.72
N VAL A 224 8.17 -8.96 20.84
CA VAL A 224 9.20 -8.79 19.82
C VAL A 224 8.85 -7.64 18.87
N THR A 225 7.60 -7.55 18.40
CA THR A 225 7.12 -6.43 17.57
C THR A 225 7.27 -5.08 18.28
N HIS A 226 6.90 -5.00 19.56
CA HIS A 226 7.07 -3.79 20.37
C HIS A 226 8.54 -3.38 20.52
N VAL A 227 9.42 -4.33 20.84
CA VAL A 227 10.86 -4.08 21.02
C VAL A 227 11.50 -3.70 19.68
N TYR A 228 11.17 -4.41 18.61
CA TYR A 228 11.64 -4.10 17.25
C TYR A 228 11.25 -2.68 16.83
N LEU A 229 9.98 -2.30 17.01
CA LEU A 229 9.52 -0.94 16.74
C LEU A 229 10.32 0.09 17.56
N ALA A 230 10.50 -0.17 18.85
CA ALA A 230 11.26 0.72 19.72
C ALA A 230 12.70 0.90 19.22
N CYS A 231 13.38 -0.18 18.84
CA CYS A 231 14.74 -0.14 18.28
C CYS A 231 14.80 0.69 17.00
N LYS A 232 13.91 0.45 16.02
CA LYS A 232 13.90 1.20 14.75
C LYS A 232 13.59 2.69 14.96
N ARG A 233 12.70 3.02 15.90
CA ARG A 233 12.40 4.42 16.26
C ARG A 233 13.57 5.10 16.95
N ILE A 234 14.26 4.42 17.87
CA ILE A 234 15.47 4.93 18.54
C ILE A 234 16.60 5.17 17.52
N GLN A 235 16.83 4.25 16.59
CA GLN A 235 17.81 4.42 15.50
C GLN A 235 17.48 5.63 14.61
N SER A 236 16.19 5.96 14.47
CA SER A 236 15.71 7.14 13.75
C SER A 236 15.68 8.42 14.60
N SER A 237 16.32 8.42 15.78
CA SER A 237 16.32 9.54 16.75
C SER A 237 14.92 9.93 17.26
N CYS A 238 13.94 9.03 17.21
CA CYS A 238 12.61 9.21 17.78
C CYS A 238 12.55 8.58 19.18
N LEU A 239 12.88 9.39 20.19
CA LEU A 239 12.96 8.98 21.58
C LEU A 239 11.66 9.32 22.33
N ILE A 240 11.31 8.51 23.32
CA ILE A 240 10.28 8.86 24.28
C ILE A 240 10.86 9.95 25.18
N GLU A 241 10.15 11.08 25.31
CA GLU A 241 10.56 12.15 26.20
C GLU A 241 10.31 11.71 27.64
N ASP A 242 11.41 11.39 28.34
CA ASP A 242 11.39 11.12 29.76
C ASP A 242 11.05 12.39 30.54
N ASN A 243 9.79 12.55 30.92
CA ASN A 243 9.42 13.44 32.01
C ASN A 243 9.59 12.68 33.33
N PHE A 244 10.82 12.28 33.66
CA PHE A 244 11.15 11.94 35.04
C PHE A 244 11.29 13.27 35.80
N PHE A 245 10.17 13.73 36.37
CA PHE A 245 10.17 14.66 37.49
C PHE A 245 10.22 13.88 38.80
#